data_AF-A0A4S3KUW9-F1
#
_entry.id   AF-A0A4S3KUW9-F1
#
_cell.length_a   1.000
_cell.length_b   1.000
_cell.length_c   1.000
_cell.angle_alpha   90.00
_cell.angle_beta   90.00
_cell.angle_gamma   90.00
#
_symmetry.space_group_name_H-M   'P 1'
#
loop_
_entity.id
_entity.type
_entity.pdbx_description
1 polymer ?
#
loop_
_entity_poly.entity_id
_entity_poly.type
_entity_poly.pdbx_seq_one_letter_code
_entity_poly.pdbx_strand_id
1 'polypeptide(L)'
;MAGGARRMSERIRQFTEFRQRMNTRILEHDNQVVRRFFALDTQCYKDGVLDVKTKEMLGLVASLVLRCDDCVSYHVAQCRQAGVSRDEMLEIFQVGLLVGGSIVIPHLRRAVDFLDQIEAMPAAGVAPAAPD
;
A
#
# COMPACT_ATOMS: atom_id res chain seq x y z
N MET A 1 8.20 -23.00 -12.48
CA MET A 1 8.74 -21.81 -11.78
C MET A 1 8.44 -20.50 -12.53
N ALA A 2 8.65 -20.38 -13.84
CA ALA A 2 8.40 -19.13 -14.60
C ALA A 2 6.93 -18.65 -14.64
N GLY A 3 5.95 -19.57 -14.60
CA GLY A 3 4.52 -19.21 -14.59
C GLY A 3 4.04 -18.56 -13.28
N GLY A 4 4.73 -18.81 -12.16
CA GLY A 4 4.41 -18.21 -10.87
C GLY A 4 4.78 -16.73 -10.83
N ALA A 5 6.04 -16.41 -11.13
CA ALA A 5 6.52 -15.02 -11.17
C ALA A 5 5.73 -14.12 -12.15
N ARG A 6 5.36 -14.67 -13.32
CA ARG A 6 4.52 -13.97 -14.30
C ARG A 6 3.12 -13.64 -13.75
N ARG A 7 2.49 -14.60 -13.07
CA ARG A 7 1.18 -14.41 -12.41
C ARG A 7 1.25 -13.41 -11.25
N MET A 8 2.37 -13.36 -10.52
CA MET A 8 2.59 -12.41 -9.42
C MET A 8 2.79 -10.98 -9.92
N SER A 9 3.63 -10.78 -10.93
CA SER A 9 3.81 -9.47 -11.58
C SER A 9 2.49 -8.94 -12.17
N GLU A 10 1.66 -9.82 -12.70
CA GLU A 10 0.34 -9.46 -13.21
C GLU A 10 -0.63 -8.98 -12.12
N ARG A 11 -0.57 -9.53 -10.90
CA ARG A 11 -1.44 -9.12 -9.78
C ARG A 11 -1.13 -7.71 -9.28
N ILE A 12 0.15 -7.37 -9.12
CA ILE A 12 0.58 -6.02 -8.71
C ILE A 12 0.20 -4.97 -9.77
N ARG A 13 0.39 -5.33 -11.05
CA ARG A 13 -0.05 -4.49 -12.17
C ARG A 13 -1.56 -4.28 -12.16
N GLN A 14 -2.35 -5.36 -12.02
CA GLN A 14 -3.81 -5.28 -11.95
C GLN A 14 -4.30 -4.41 -10.79
N PHE A 15 -3.67 -4.51 -9.61
CA PHE A 15 -3.97 -3.67 -8.46
C PHE A 15 -3.77 -2.18 -8.77
N THR A 16 -2.62 -1.85 -9.37
CA THR A 16 -2.28 -0.47 -9.75
C THR A 16 -3.23 0.08 -10.81
N GLU A 17 -3.44 -0.67 -11.89
CA GLU A 17 -4.34 -0.29 -12.99
C GLU A 17 -5.79 -0.12 -12.50
N PHE A 18 -6.24 -0.99 -11.58
CA PHE A 18 -7.57 -0.89 -11.00
C PHE A 18 -7.75 0.41 -10.20
N ARG A 19 -6.80 0.73 -9.31
CA ARG A 19 -6.84 1.97 -8.52
C ARG A 19 -6.85 3.21 -9.40
N GLN A 20 -5.95 3.29 -10.37
CA GLN A 20 -5.89 4.43 -11.31
C GLN A 20 -7.22 4.59 -12.05
N ARG A 21 -7.73 3.52 -12.66
CA ARG A 21 -8.98 3.54 -13.42
C ARG A 21 -10.17 3.97 -12.54
N MET A 22 -10.25 3.49 -11.30
CA MET A 22 -11.35 3.87 -10.41
C MET A 22 -11.20 5.30 -9.90
N ASN A 23 -9.98 5.76 -9.58
CA ASN A 23 -9.74 7.15 -9.20
C ASN A 23 -10.16 8.11 -10.31
N THR A 24 -9.79 7.84 -11.57
CA THR A 24 -10.23 8.65 -12.72
C THR A 24 -11.75 8.71 -12.80
N ARG A 25 -12.44 7.56 -12.77
CA ARG A 25 -13.91 7.51 -12.83
C ARG A 25 -14.59 8.24 -11.67
N ILE A 26 -14.02 8.17 -10.47
CA ILE A 26 -14.56 8.86 -9.29
C ILE A 26 -14.40 10.38 -9.45
N LEU A 27 -13.27 10.85 -9.96
CA LEU A 27 -12.94 12.28 -10.09
C LEU A 27 -13.55 12.95 -11.34
N GLU A 28 -13.96 12.17 -12.34
CA GLU A 28 -14.75 12.62 -13.50
C GLU A 28 -16.08 13.27 -13.08
N HIS A 29 -16.64 12.87 -11.94
CA HIS A 29 -17.82 13.51 -11.37
C HIS A 29 -17.46 14.82 -10.68
N ASP A 30 -18.30 15.84 -10.84
CA ASP A 30 -18.15 17.13 -10.15
C ASP A 30 -18.55 16.99 -8.67
N ASN A 31 -17.63 16.47 -7.86
CA ASN A 31 -17.81 16.32 -6.41
C ASN A 31 -16.62 16.93 -5.67
N GLN A 32 -16.82 18.16 -5.18
CA GLN A 32 -15.79 18.90 -4.46
C GLN A 32 -15.37 18.23 -3.15
N VAL A 33 -16.29 17.52 -2.46
CA VAL A 33 -15.98 16.84 -1.19
C VAL A 33 -14.98 15.72 -1.44
N VAL A 34 -15.24 14.88 -2.45
CA VAL A 34 -14.34 13.78 -2.83
C VAL A 34 -12.98 14.31 -3.27
N ARG A 35 -12.93 15.33 -4.13
CA ARG A 35 -11.68 15.95 -4.58
C ARG A 35 -10.83 16.47 -3.43
N ARG A 36 -11.45 17.16 -2.46
CA ARG A 36 -10.75 17.66 -1.28
C ARG A 36 -10.20 16.54 -0.41
N PHE A 37 -10.95 15.46 -0.22
CA PHE A 37 -10.48 14.33 0.57
C PHE A 37 -9.27 13.64 -0.08
N PHE A 38 -9.32 13.41 -1.40
CA PHE A 38 -8.17 12.85 -2.14
C PHE A 38 -6.94 13.76 -2.05
N ALA A 39 -7.12 15.08 -2.18
CA ALA A 39 -6.02 16.02 -2.02
C ALA A 39 -5.41 16.01 -0.60
N LEU A 40 -6.25 15.84 0.43
CA LEU A 40 -5.78 15.71 1.82
C LEU A 40 -4.97 14.43 2.03
N ASP A 41 -5.42 13.30 1.46
CA ASP A 41 -4.68 12.03 1.50
C ASP A 41 -3.28 12.20 0.90
N THR A 42 -3.18 12.70 -0.34
CA THR A 42 -1.90 12.97 -1.01
C THR A 42 -1.02 13.92 -0.19
N GLN A 43 -1.59 14.99 0.36
CA GLN A 43 -0.83 15.98 1.14
C GLN A 43 -0.34 15.42 2.48
N CYS A 44 -1.10 14.52 3.11
CA CYS A 44 -0.75 13.93 4.41
C CYS A 44 0.58 13.17 4.35
N TYR A 45 0.81 12.41 3.27
CA TYR A 45 1.99 11.56 3.08
C TYR A 45 3.22 12.26 2.50
N LYS A 46 3.15 13.56 2.17
CA LYS A 46 4.33 14.34 1.74
C LYS A 46 5.35 14.48 2.88
N ASP A 47 6.61 14.66 2.50
CA ASP A 47 7.72 14.90 3.44
C ASP A 47 7.47 16.13 4.34
N GLY A 48 7.97 16.09 5.57
CA GLY A 48 7.80 17.16 6.55
C GLY A 48 8.63 16.91 7.80
N VAL A 49 8.10 17.22 8.99
CA VAL A 49 8.78 16.91 10.26
C VAL A 49 8.98 15.39 10.43
N LEU A 50 8.00 14.60 9.99
CA LEU A 50 8.16 13.17 9.77
C LEU A 50 8.42 12.95 8.29
N ASP A 51 9.40 12.11 7.99
CA ASP A 51 9.73 11.73 6.63
C ASP A 51 8.65 10.83 6.01
N VAL A 52 8.68 10.72 4.68
CA VAL A 52 7.74 9.85 3.94
C VAL A 52 7.80 8.40 4.45
N LYS A 53 9.01 7.89 4.72
CA LYS A 53 9.22 6.53 5.23
C LYS A 53 8.40 6.30 6.51
N THR A 54 8.55 7.18 7.50
CA THR A 54 7.81 7.09 8.77
C THR A 54 6.31 7.20 8.56
N LYS A 55 5.85 8.14 7.72
CA LYS A 55 4.42 8.32 7.46
C LYS A 55 3.78 7.10 6.81
N GLU A 56 4.47 6.46 5.87
CA GLU A 56 4.00 5.23 5.23
C GLU A 56 3.94 4.05 6.22
N MET A 57 4.89 3.95 7.16
CA MET A 57 4.81 2.96 8.25
C MET A 57 3.56 3.18 9.12
N LEU A 58 3.25 4.43 9.46
CA LEU A 58 2.04 4.78 10.23
C LEU A 58 0.78 4.43 9.44
N GLY A 59 0.75 4.72 8.15
CA GLY A 59 -0.34 4.34 7.23
C GLY A 59 -0.54 2.83 7.18
N LEU A 60 0.53 2.05 7.15
CA LEU A 60 0.49 0.59 7.14
C LEU A 60 -0.10 0.02 8.44
N VAL A 61 0.36 0.49 9.60
CA VAL A 61 -0.22 0.07 10.90
C VAL A 61 -1.70 0.43 10.97
N ALA A 62 -2.06 1.67 10.62
CA ALA A 62 -3.45 2.14 10.63
C ALA A 62 -4.34 1.28 9.71
N SER A 63 -3.84 0.95 8.52
CA SER A 63 -4.56 0.12 7.55
C SER A 63 -4.77 -1.31 8.03
N LEU A 64 -3.79 -1.90 8.72
CA LEU A 64 -3.90 -3.23 9.31
C LEU A 64 -4.97 -3.28 10.39
N VAL A 65 -4.95 -2.34 11.33
CA VAL A 65 -5.93 -2.31 12.44
C VAL A 65 -7.34 -1.97 11.94
N LEU A 66 -7.46 -1.22 10.84
CA LEU A 66 -8.73 -0.97 10.15
C LEU A 66 -9.15 -2.11 9.20
N ARG A 67 -8.29 -3.12 8.99
CA ARG A 67 -8.57 -4.30 8.15
C ARG A 67 -8.91 -3.96 6.70
N CYS A 68 -8.27 -2.94 6.13
CA CYS A 68 -8.45 -2.53 4.74
C CYS A 68 -7.38 -3.15 3.83
N ASP A 69 -7.70 -4.22 3.09
CA ASP A 69 -6.71 -4.95 2.27
C ASP A 69 -6.08 -4.09 1.16
N ASP A 70 -6.86 -3.22 0.51
CA ASP A 70 -6.35 -2.31 -0.52
C ASP A 70 -5.43 -1.25 0.07
N CYS A 71 -5.77 -0.72 1.26
CA CYS A 71 -4.94 0.24 1.98
C CYS A 71 -3.63 -0.42 2.45
N VAL A 72 -3.72 -1.65 2.98
CA VAL A 72 -2.55 -2.44 3.39
C VAL A 72 -1.64 -2.70 2.20
N SER A 73 -2.17 -3.16 1.07
CA SER A 73 -1.38 -3.43 -0.14
C SER A 73 -0.72 -2.15 -0.66
N TYR A 74 -1.45 -1.03 -0.66
CA TYR A 74 -0.90 0.28 -1.01
C TYR A 74 0.27 0.66 -0.11
N HIS A 75 0.09 0.68 1.22
CA HIS A 75 1.15 1.07 2.13
C HIS A 75 2.32 0.08 2.18
N VAL A 76 2.13 -1.20 1.89
CA VAL A 76 3.25 -2.15 1.71
C VAL A 76 4.10 -1.73 0.50
N ALA A 77 3.48 -1.43 -0.64
CA ALA A 77 4.20 -0.95 -1.83
C ALA A 77 4.93 0.38 -1.58
N GLN A 78 4.27 1.32 -0.90
CA GLN A 78 4.86 2.62 -0.58
C GLN A 78 6.00 2.51 0.44
N CYS A 79 5.85 1.71 1.49
CA CYS A 79 6.91 1.43 2.45
C CYS A 79 8.15 0.86 1.73
N ARG A 80 7.97 -0.11 0.82
CA ARG A 80 9.11 -0.66 0.06
C ARG A 80 9.79 0.37 -0.83
N GLN A 81 9.03 1.23 -1.51
CA GLN A 81 9.58 2.33 -2.30
C GLN A 81 10.33 3.35 -1.44
N ALA A 82 9.82 3.64 -0.24
CA ALA A 82 10.47 4.52 0.74
C ALA A 82 11.68 3.88 1.46
N GLY A 83 12.09 2.67 1.07
CA GLY A 83 13.28 2.00 1.61
C GLY A 83 13.05 1.32 2.96
N VAL A 84 11.80 1.01 3.33
CA VAL A 84 11.51 0.14 4.48
C VAL A 84 12.02 -1.27 4.19
N SER A 85 12.91 -1.76 5.06
CA SER A 85 13.48 -3.10 4.94
C SER A 85 12.43 -4.17 5.24
N ARG A 86 12.74 -5.41 4.87
CA ARG A 86 11.85 -6.54 5.16
C ARG A 86 11.68 -6.72 6.66
N ASP A 87 12.76 -6.58 7.42
CA ASP A 87 12.75 -6.74 8.88
C ASP A 87 11.95 -5.62 9.56
N GLU A 88 12.13 -4.37 9.12
CA GLU A 88 11.30 -3.24 9.57
C GLU A 88 9.82 -3.50 9.29
N MET A 89 9.49 -4.05 8.11
CA MET A 89 8.11 -4.38 7.75
C MET A 89 7.50 -5.48 8.64
N LEU A 90 8.29 -6.49 9.01
CA LEU A 90 7.85 -7.52 9.95
C LEU A 90 7.61 -6.95 11.35
N GLU A 91 8.41 -5.99 11.82
CA GLU A 91 8.16 -5.30 13.10
C GLU A 91 6.88 -4.44 13.05
N ILE A 92 6.65 -3.73 11.95
CA ILE A 92 5.40 -2.98 11.73
C ILE A 92 4.18 -3.91 11.79
N PHE A 93 4.27 -5.07 11.16
CA PHE A 93 3.22 -6.09 11.20
C PHE A 93 2.99 -6.65 12.60
N GLN A 94 4.03 -6.83 13.40
CA GLN A 94 3.91 -7.24 14.81
C GLN A 94 3.11 -6.21 15.61
N VAL A 95 3.41 -4.91 15.45
CA VAL A 95 2.67 -3.83 16.11
C VAL A 95 1.21 -3.84 15.67
N GLY A 96 0.93 -3.93 14.36
CA GLY A 96 -0.44 -3.99 13.83
C GLY A 96 -1.22 -5.19 14.36
N LEU A 97 -0.59 -6.36 14.45
CA LEU A 97 -1.20 -7.57 15.01
C LEU A 97 -1.47 -7.44 16.53
N LEU A 98 -0.51 -6.90 17.28
CA LEU A 98 -0.67 -6.70 18.72
C LEU A 98 -1.83 -5.76 19.04
N VAL A 99 -1.94 -4.65 18.31
CA VAL A 99 -2.99 -3.63 18.53
C VAL A 99 -4.35 -4.10 18.01
N GLY A 100 -4.39 -4.71 16.81
CA GLY A 100 -5.66 -5.11 16.18
C GLY A 100 -6.16 -6.50 16.56
N GLY A 101 -5.35 -7.31 17.24
CA GLY A 101 -5.69 -8.67 17.66
C GLY A 101 -5.77 -9.68 16.51
N SER A 102 -6.23 -10.90 16.82
CA SER A 102 -6.20 -12.04 15.90
C SER A 102 -7.00 -11.83 14.60
N ILE A 103 -7.96 -10.90 14.59
CA ILE A 103 -8.75 -10.55 13.40
C ILE A 103 -7.91 -9.89 12.30
N VAL A 104 -6.70 -9.39 12.61
CA VAL A 104 -5.77 -8.86 11.61
C VAL A 104 -5.06 -9.97 10.85
N ILE A 105 -5.00 -11.21 11.38
CA ILE A 105 -4.22 -12.31 10.79
C ILE A 105 -4.54 -12.56 9.30
N PRO A 106 -5.81 -12.58 8.82
CA PRO A 106 -6.09 -12.72 7.39
C PRO A 106 -5.48 -11.59 6.54
N HIS A 107 -5.53 -10.35 7.02
CA HIS A 107 -4.97 -9.17 6.35
C HIS A 107 -3.44 -9.21 6.36
N LEU A 108 -2.85 -9.64 7.48
CA LEU A 108 -1.41 -9.85 7.58
C LEU A 108 -0.90 -10.93 6.61
N ARG A 109 -1.62 -12.06 6.47
CA ARG A 109 -1.27 -13.11 5.50
C ARG A 109 -1.23 -12.56 4.07
N ARG A 110 -2.22 -11.73 3.70
CA ARG A 110 -2.26 -11.07 2.39
C ARG A 110 -1.16 -10.02 2.25
N ALA A 111 -0.83 -9.29 3.31
CA ALA A 111 0.23 -8.30 3.32
C ALA A 111 1.61 -8.94 3.07
N VAL A 112 1.91 -10.05 3.75
CA VAL A 112 3.15 -10.82 3.56
C VAL A 112 3.21 -11.42 2.16
N ASP A 113 2.13 -12.03 1.69
CA ASP A 113 2.04 -12.53 0.30
C ASP A 113 2.29 -11.42 -0.73
N PHE A 114 1.73 -10.24 -0.52
CA PHE A 114 1.94 -9.09 -1.41
C PHE A 114 3.37 -8.53 -1.34
N LEU A 115 3.97 -8.48 -0.16
CA LEU A 115 5.37 -8.11 0.03
C LEU A 115 6.31 -9.07 -0.72
N ASP A 116 6.13 -10.37 -0.55
CA ASP A 116 6.95 -11.38 -1.23
C ASP A 116 6.83 -11.25 -2.76
N GLN A 117 5.65 -10.87 -3.27
CA GLN A 117 5.44 -10.60 -4.70
C GLN A 117 6.20 -9.38 -5.20
N ILE A 118 6.24 -8.29 -4.41
CA ILE A 118 7.00 -7.09 -4.75
C ILE A 118 8.51 -7.41 -4.77
N GLU A 119 9.00 -8.13 -3.77
CA GLU A 119 10.42 -8.48 -3.65
C GLU A 119 10.89 -9.45 -4.74
N ALA A 120 9.98 -10.26 -5.28
CA ALA A 120 10.24 -11.15 -6.41
C ALA A 120 10.25 -10.45 -7.79
N MET A 121 9.80 -9.19 -7.89
CA MET A 121 9.85 -8.42 -9.13
C MET A 121 11.23 -7.75 -9.31
N PRO A 122 11.79 -7.71 -10.53
CA PRO A 122 12.96 -6.88 -10.81
C PRO A 122 12.62 -5.40 -10.56
N ALA A 123 13.59 -4.64 -10.01
CA ALA A 123 13.42 -3.33 -9.38
C ALA A 123 12.71 -2.22 -10.21
N ALA A 124 12.39 -2.44 -11.48
CA ALA A 124 11.77 -1.46 -12.38
C ALA A 124 10.22 -1.45 -12.36
N GLY A 125 9.55 -2.28 -11.54
CA GLY A 125 8.11 -2.54 -11.66
C GLY A 125 7.17 -1.96 -10.59
N VAL A 126 7.68 -1.26 -9.58
CA VAL A 126 6.87 -0.78 -8.43
C VAL A 126 6.59 0.71 -8.57
N ALA A 127 5.73 1.08 -9.51
CA ALA A 127 5.17 2.43 -9.54
C ALA A 127 3.65 2.34 -9.54
N PRO A 128 2.99 2.41 -8.37
CA PRO A 128 1.65 2.95 -8.36
C PRO A 128 1.76 4.45 -8.68
N ALA A 129 1.11 4.90 -9.75
CA ALA A 129 1.09 6.33 -10.05
C ALA A 129 0.62 7.09 -8.81
N ALA A 130 1.43 8.06 -8.40
CA ALA A 130 0.97 9.12 -7.52
C ALA A 130 -0.32 9.69 -8.12
N PRO A 131 -1.39 9.88 -7.34
CA PRO A 131 -2.47 10.72 -7.80
C PRO A 131 -1.92 12.16 -7.86
N ASP A 132 -1.95 12.75 -9.05
CA ASP A 132 -1.72 14.19 -9.25
C ASP A 132 -2.60 15.03 -8.30
#